data_AF-A0A929HD37-F1
#
_entry.id   AF-A0A929HD37-F1
#
_cell.length_a   1.000
_cell.length_b   1.000
_cell.length_c   1.000
_cell.angle_alpha   90.00
_cell.angle_beta   90.00
_cell.angle_gamma   90.00
#
_symmetry.space_group_name_H-M   'P 1'
#
loop_
_entity.id
_entity.type
_entity.pdbx_description
1 polymer ?
#
loop_
_entity_poly.entity_id
_entity_poly.type
_entity_poly.pdbx_seq_one_letter_code
_entity_poly.pdbx_strand_id
1 'polypeptide(L)'
;MAEAKASSSQWAGQGIAKLQTETREAKEALAGNIKGAKVKLDALISHTGDQLKAYRTQVKESEEVNLLRKRYSQLEAQAAILKARLAAEKAETYDQAQLYLEEAKGWYTRTKSRAEDAGRQQVVAMEKRIDEAETALKQKGNQARTELSELLIQAAEIVKGEE
;
A
#
# COMPACT_ATOMS: atom_id res chain seq x y z
N MET A 1 -12.50 -32.67 8.11
CA MET A 1 -12.43 -31.24 8.52
C MET A 1 -10.99 -30.77 8.79
N ALA A 2 -10.08 -31.61 9.32
CA ALA A 2 -8.68 -31.24 9.55
C ALA A 2 -7.90 -30.97 8.23
N GLU A 3 -8.09 -31.77 7.19
CA GLU A 3 -7.41 -31.60 5.89
C GLU A 3 -7.82 -30.32 5.15
N ALA A 4 -9.10 -29.92 5.21
CA ALA A 4 -9.57 -28.68 4.59
C ALA A 4 -8.95 -27.43 5.25
N LYS A 5 -8.75 -27.45 6.57
CA LYS A 5 -8.06 -26.39 7.30
C LYS A 5 -6.55 -26.37 7.00
N ALA A 6 -5.93 -27.55 6.91
CA ALA A 6 -4.51 -27.67 6.57
C ALA A 6 -4.21 -27.20 5.14
N SER A 7 -5.03 -27.61 4.15
CA SER A 7 -4.91 -27.10 2.77
C SER A 7 -5.18 -25.60 2.68
N SER A 8 -6.17 -25.07 3.42
CA SER A 8 -6.43 -23.62 3.45
C SER A 8 -5.27 -22.82 4.06
N SER A 9 -4.62 -23.35 5.11
CA SER A 9 -3.46 -22.73 5.75
C SER A 9 -2.22 -22.78 4.85
N GLN A 10 -1.99 -23.89 4.15
CA GLN A 10 -0.85 -24.06 3.26
C GLN A 10 -0.97 -23.20 1.99
N TRP A 11 -2.19 -23.05 1.45
CA TRP A 11 -2.48 -22.11 0.36
C TRP A 11 -2.38 -20.65 0.82
N ALA A 12 -2.81 -20.32 2.05
CA ALA A 12 -2.64 -18.99 2.65
C ALA A 12 -1.16 -18.62 2.78
N GLY A 13 -0.33 -19.56 3.25
CA GLY A 13 1.12 -19.38 3.34
C GLY A 13 1.77 -19.13 1.98
N GLN A 14 1.40 -19.90 0.94
CA GLN A 14 1.93 -19.69 -0.42
C GLN A 14 1.47 -18.35 -1.03
N GLY A 15 0.22 -17.96 -0.79
CA GLY A 15 -0.30 -16.66 -1.22
C GLY A 15 0.46 -15.50 -0.58
N ILE A 16 0.70 -15.57 0.73
CA ILE A 16 1.47 -14.56 1.48
C ILE A 16 2.93 -14.50 1.00
N ALA A 17 3.58 -15.65 0.80
CA ALA A 17 4.96 -15.70 0.32
C ALA A 17 5.13 -15.12 -1.10
N LYS A 18 4.17 -15.40 -1.99
CA LYS A 18 4.15 -14.83 -3.34
C LYS A 18 3.97 -13.31 -3.28
N LEU A 19 3.07 -12.83 -2.42
CA LEU A 19 2.86 -11.40 -2.19
C LEU A 19 4.07 -10.69 -1.59
N GLN A 20 4.79 -11.32 -0.65
CA GLN A 20 6.05 -10.80 -0.10
C GLN A 20 7.11 -10.64 -1.20
N THR A 21 7.18 -11.61 -2.10
CA THR A 21 8.12 -11.59 -3.24
C THR A 21 7.78 -10.46 -4.20
N GLU A 22 6.53 -10.37 -4.64
CA GLU A 22 6.09 -9.32 -5.58
C GLU A 22 6.19 -7.92 -4.95
N THR A 23 5.92 -7.80 -3.65
CA THR A 23 6.16 -6.58 -2.86
C THR A 23 7.63 -6.17 -2.88
N ARG A 24 8.56 -7.13 -2.69
CA ARG A 24 10.01 -6.87 -2.73
C ARG A 24 10.45 -6.39 -4.11
N GLU A 25 9.93 -7.02 -5.17
CA GLU A 25 10.25 -6.65 -6.55
C GLU A 25 9.71 -5.25 -6.94
N ALA A 26 8.55 -4.86 -6.38
CA ALA A 26 8.02 -3.51 -6.52
C ALA A 26 8.92 -2.48 -5.81
N LYS A 27 9.45 -2.80 -4.61
CA LYS A 27 10.41 -1.96 -3.87
C LYS A 27 11.71 -1.73 -4.64
N GLU A 28 12.29 -2.78 -5.21
CA GLU A 28 13.52 -2.67 -6.01
C GLU A 28 13.32 -1.77 -7.24
N ALA A 29 12.13 -1.79 -7.85
CA ALA A 29 11.81 -0.91 -8.96
C ALA A 29 11.64 0.56 -8.53
N LEU A 30 11.11 0.82 -7.33
CA LEU A 30 10.94 2.18 -6.79
C LEU A 30 12.26 2.92 -6.61
N ALA A 31 13.36 2.20 -6.37
CA ALA A 31 14.69 2.77 -6.16
C ALA A 31 15.39 3.26 -7.44
N GLY A 32 14.93 2.84 -8.64
CA GLY A 32 15.65 3.13 -9.90
C GLY A 32 14.79 3.60 -11.08
N ASN A 33 13.48 3.29 -11.12
CA ASN A 33 12.61 3.69 -12.24
C ASN A 33 11.13 3.79 -11.81
N ILE A 34 10.65 5.02 -11.62
CA ILE A 34 9.29 5.33 -11.14
C ILE A 34 8.19 4.75 -12.06
N LYS A 35 8.39 4.79 -13.38
CA LYS A 35 7.43 4.21 -14.34
C LYS A 35 7.38 2.69 -14.25
N GLY A 36 8.54 2.03 -14.11
CA GLY A 36 8.63 0.59 -13.91
C GLY A 36 8.01 0.15 -12.59
N ALA A 37 8.20 0.94 -11.53
CA ALA A 37 7.59 0.70 -10.23
C ALA A 37 6.06 0.73 -10.28
N LYS A 38 5.47 1.66 -11.04
CA LYS A 38 4.01 1.75 -11.20
C LYS A 38 3.43 0.47 -11.81
N VAL A 39 4.02 -0.02 -12.90
CA VAL A 39 3.54 -1.24 -13.58
C VAL A 39 3.56 -2.45 -12.64
N LYS A 40 4.66 -2.64 -11.89
CA LYS A 40 4.77 -3.73 -10.93
C LYS A 40 3.75 -3.62 -9.81
N LEU A 41 3.51 -2.41 -9.33
CA LEU A 41 2.61 -2.16 -8.22
C LEU A 41 1.14 -2.32 -8.63
N ASP A 42 0.76 -1.91 -9.85
CA ASP A 42 -0.57 -2.19 -10.43
C ASP A 42 -0.79 -3.71 -10.57
N ALA A 43 0.23 -4.45 -11.03
CA ALA A 43 0.16 -5.92 -11.11
C ALA A 43 -0.01 -6.58 -9.74
N LEU A 44 0.74 -6.12 -8.74
CA LEU A 44 0.67 -6.60 -7.36
C LEU A 44 -0.71 -6.32 -6.73
N ILE A 45 -1.26 -5.13 -6.94
CA ILE A 45 -2.61 -4.78 -6.48
C ILE A 45 -3.64 -5.70 -7.10
N SER A 46 -3.58 -5.88 -8.43
CA SER A 46 -4.52 -6.76 -9.12
C SER A 46 -4.42 -8.20 -8.63
N HIS A 47 -3.19 -8.72 -8.47
CA HIS A 47 -2.96 -10.07 -7.96
C HIS A 47 -3.48 -10.25 -6.53
N THR A 48 -3.15 -9.33 -5.63
CA THR A 48 -3.59 -9.35 -4.23
C THR A 48 -5.11 -9.23 -4.13
N GLY A 49 -5.72 -8.36 -4.95
CA GLY A 49 -7.17 -8.17 -5.01
C GLY A 49 -7.91 -9.44 -5.45
N ASP A 50 -7.38 -10.15 -6.44
CA ASP A 50 -7.95 -11.41 -6.91
C ASP A 50 -7.77 -12.55 -5.89
N GLN A 51 -6.62 -12.62 -5.21
CA GLN A 51 -6.42 -13.52 -4.08
C GLN A 51 -7.42 -13.23 -2.95
N LEU A 52 -7.62 -11.96 -2.57
CA LEU A 52 -8.61 -11.58 -1.55
C LEU A 52 -10.04 -12.00 -1.91
N LYS A 53 -10.43 -11.87 -3.18
CA LYS A 53 -11.74 -12.35 -3.66
C LYS A 53 -11.85 -13.86 -3.50
N ALA A 54 -10.82 -14.61 -3.92
CA ALA A 54 -10.77 -16.07 -3.80
C ALA A 54 -10.83 -16.54 -2.33
N TYR A 55 -10.12 -15.87 -1.42
CA TYR A 55 -10.17 -16.16 0.01
C TYR A 55 -11.54 -15.88 0.63
N ARG A 56 -12.18 -14.75 0.26
CA ARG A 56 -13.52 -14.40 0.76
C ARG A 56 -14.59 -15.42 0.36
N THR A 57 -14.44 -16.06 -0.81
CA THR A 57 -15.35 -17.13 -1.25
C THR A 57 -15.14 -18.46 -0.53
N GLN A 58 -14.00 -18.67 0.13
CA GLN A 58 -13.63 -19.97 0.73
C GLN A 58 -13.56 -19.97 2.27
N VAL A 59 -13.33 -18.82 2.92
CA VAL A 59 -13.12 -18.73 4.39
C VAL A 59 -13.80 -17.47 4.96
N LYS A 60 -14.62 -17.63 6.02
CA LYS A 60 -15.15 -16.52 6.83
C LYS A 60 -14.05 -15.93 7.70
N GLU A 61 -14.14 -14.62 7.99
CA GLU A 61 -13.19 -13.79 8.76
C GLU A 61 -12.23 -14.57 9.66
N SER A 62 -11.07 -14.92 9.10
CA SER A 62 -9.96 -15.54 9.81
C SER A 62 -8.83 -14.53 9.99
N GLU A 63 -7.90 -14.83 10.89
CA GLU A 63 -6.72 -14.01 11.14
C GLU A 63 -5.90 -13.78 9.86
N GLU A 64 -5.78 -14.82 9.03
CA GLU A 64 -5.09 -14.77 7.73
C GLU A 64 -5.81 -13.86 6.72
N VAL A 65 -7.14 -13.91 6.67
CA VAL A 65 -7.94 -13.00 5.82
C VAL A 65 -7.78 -11.55 6.28
N ASN A 66 -7.68 -11.31 7.58
CA ASN A 66 -7.44 -9.98 8.14
C ASN A 66 -6.04 -9.46 7.83
N LEU A 67 -5.02 -10.31 7.97
CA LEU A 67 -3.64 -10.01 7.57
C LEU A 67 -3.55 -9.68 6.07
N LEU A 68 -4.22 -10.46 5.22
CA LEU A 68 -4.22 -10.25 3.78
C LEU A 68 -4.92 -8.92 3.41
N ARG A 69 -6.05 -8.60 4.04
CA ARG A 69 -6.75 -7.31 3.83
C ARG A 69 -5.89 -6.12 4.27
N LYS A 70 -5.14 -6.28 5.37
CA LYS A 70 -4.19 -5.26 5.85
C LYS A 70 -3.10 -5.00 4.82
N ARG A 71 -2.43 -6.06 4.35
CA ARG A 71 -1.38 -5.96 3.32
C ARG A 71 -1.91 -5.32 2.04
N TYR A 72 -3.08 -5.74 1.57
CA TYR A 72 -3.73 -5.14 0.41
C TYR A 72 -3.98 -3.64 0.59
N SER A 73 -4.51 -3.23 1.74
CA SER A 73 -4.79 -1.80 2.01
C SER A 73 -3.49 -0.97 2.04
N GLN A 74 -2.39 -1.51 2.58
CA GLN A 74 -1.09 -0.83 2.56
C GLN A 74 -0.52 -0.71 1.14
N LEU A 75 -0.66 -1.75 0.31
CA LEU A 75 -0.20 -1.74 -1.08
C LEU A 75 -0.98 -0.73 -1.94
N GLU A 76 -2.30 -0.66 -1.75
CA GLU A 76 -3.15 0.35 -2.38
C GLU A 76 -2.77 1.77 -1.95
N ALA A 77 -2.47 1.98 -0.66
CA ALA A 77 -1.99 3.27 -0.17
C ALA A 77 -0.65 3.66 -0.82
N GLN A 78 0.28 2.72 -0.93
CA GLN A 78 1.57 2.93 -1.59
C GLN A 78 1.41 3.24 -3.09
N ALA A 79 0.43 2.62 -3.75
CA ALA A 79 0.05 2.92 -5.13
C ALA A 79 -0.35 4.36 -5.30
N ALA A 80 -1.26 4.79 -4.45
CA ALA A 80 -1.84 6.11 -4.50
C ALA A 80 -0.75 7.17 -4.25
N ILE A 81 0.17 6.95 -3.29
CA ILE A 81 1.35 7.81 -3.10
C ILE A 81 2.25 7.87 -4.34
N LEU A 82 2.48 6.73 -5.02
CA LEU A 82 3.28 6.70 -6.25
C LEU A 82 2.61 7.45 -7.40
N LYS A 83 1.29 7.28 -7.57
CA LYS A 83 0.48 8.03 -8.55
C LYS A 83 0.54 9.53 -8.25
N ALA A 84 0.46 9.92 -6.98
CA ALA A 84 0.61 11.30 -6.54
C ALA A 84 1.98 11.87 -6.92
N ARG A 85 3.07 11.13 -6.67
CA ARG A 85 4.43 11.53 -7.04
C ARG A 85 4.59 11.73 -8.54
N LEU A 86 4.08 10.79 -9.35
CA LEU A 86 4.12 10.88 -10.82
C LEU A 86 3.33 12.09 -11.33
N ALA A 87 2.16 12.35 -10.75
CA ALA A 87 1.39 13.56 -11.06
C ALA A 87 2.10 14.84 -10.59
N ALA A 88 2.87 14.81 -9.50
CA ALA A 88 3.63 15.96 -9.02
C ALA A 88 4.91 16.25 -9.83
N GLU A 89 5.31 15.36 -10.75
CA GLU A 89 6.42 15.63 -11.68
C GLU A 89 6.07 16.83 -12.58
N LYS A 90 4.81 16.95 -12.99
CA LYS A 90 4.32 18.08 -13.79
C LYS A 90 3.44 18.98 -12.92
N ALA A 91 3.78 20.26 -12.83
CA ALA A 91 3.01 21.22 -12.02
C ALA A 91 1.55 21.37 -12.49
N GLU A 92 1.27 21.07 -13.76
CA GLU A 92 -0.08 21.07 -14.35
C GLU A 92 -1.00 19.96 -13.80
N THR A 93 -0.45 18.97 -13.10
CA THR A 93 -1.20 17.82 -12.55
C THR A 93 -1.23 17.78 -11.02
N TYR A 94 -1.02 18.90 -10.33
CA TYR A 94 -1.07 18.94 -8.86
C TYR A 94 -2.43 18.61 -8.27
N ASP A 95 -3.54 19.01 -8.91
CA ASP A 95 -4.89 18.62 -8.43
C ASP A 95 -5.07 17.10 -8.52
N GLN A 96 -4.55 16.49 -9.59
CA GLN A 96 -4.53 15.04 -9.74
C GLN A 96 -3.63 14.36 -8.70
N ALA A 97 -2.49 14.98 -8.36
CA ALA A 97 -1.62 14.51 -7.28
C ALA A 97 -2.33 14.54 -5.92
N GLN A 98 -3.11 15.58 -5.65
CA GLN A 98 -3.89 15.71 -4.43
C GLN A 98 -4.98 14.63 -4.32
N LEU A 99 -5.72 14.36 -5.40
CA LEU A 99 -6.72 13.27 -5.42
C LEU A 99 -6.10 11.91 -5.08
N TYR A 100 -4.88 11.65 -5.55
CA TYR A 100 -4.17 10.41 -5.21
C TYR A 100 -3.67 10.38 -3.76
N LEU A 101 -3.34 11.51 -3.15
CA LEU A 101 -3.03 11.56 -1.72
C LEU A 101 -4.27 11.30 -0.85
N GLU A 102 -5.42 11.84 -1.24
CA GLU A 102 -6.70 11.57 -0.57
C GLU A 102 -7.07 10.08 -0.65
N GLU A 103 -6.85 9.46 -1.81
CA GLU A 103 -6.99 8.01 -1.99
C GLU A 103 -6.06 7.23 -1.05
N ALA A 104 -4.78 7.59 -0.97
CA ALA A 104 -3.82 6.96 -0.06
C ALA A 104 -4.27 7.05 1.41
N LYS A 105 -4.74 8.23 1.81
CA LYS A 105 -5.25 8.47 3.17
C LYS A 105 -6.46 7.59 3.47
N GLY A 106 -7.39 7.45 2.52
CA GLY A 106 -8.55 6.56 2.66
C GLY A 106 -8.15 5.10 2.91
N TRP A 107 -7.10 4.61 2.25
CA TRP A 107 -6.57 3.26 2.47
C TRP A 107 -5.90 3.09 3.84
N TYR A 108 -5.18 4.11 4.32
CA TYR A 108 -4.63 4.10 5.68
C TYR A 108 -5.73 4.13 6.74
N THR A 109 -6.75 4.98 6.60
CA THR A 109 -7.88 5.03 7.54
C THR A 109 -8.63 3.69 7.63
N ARG A 110 -8.81 2.98 6.51
CA ARG A 110 -9.36 1.61 6.51
C ARG A 110 -8.50 0.65 7.31
N THR A 111 -7.18 0.75 7.19
CA THR A 111 -6.20 -0.05 7.94
C THR A 111 -6.24 0.28 9.44
N LYS A 112 -6.33 1.56 9.80
CA LYS A 112 -6.42 2.06 11.19
C LYS A 112 -7.57 1.46 11.99
N SER A 113 -8.73 1.33 11.35
CA SER A 113 -9.93 0.78 11.99
C SER A 113 -9.78 -0.68 12.46
N ARG A 114 -8.75 -1.38 11.94
CA ARG A 114 -8.51 -2.81 12.15
C ARG A 114 -7.13 -3.11 12.76
N ALA A 115 -6.32 -2.09 13.01
CA ALA A 115 -4.98 -2.26 13.56
C ALA A 115 -5.00 -2.31 15.09
N GLU A 116 -4.17 -3.19 15.65
CA GLU A 116 -3.78 -3.14 17.07
C GLU A 116 -2.92 -1.91 17.36
N ASP A 117 -2.70 -1.58 18.64
CA ASP A 117 -2.23 -0.27 19.07
C ASP A 117 -0.88 0.17 18.46
N ALA A 118 0.08 -0.74 18.30
CA ALA A 118 1.36 -0.43 17.65
C ALA A 118 1.19 -0.09 16.15
N GLY A 119 0.39 -0.87 15.42
CA GLY A 119 0.07 -0.59 14.02
C GLY A 119 -0.78 0.68 13.85
N ARG A 120 -1.58 1.03 14.86
CA ARG A 120 -2.40 2.23 14.87
C ARG A 120 -1.54 3.50 14.87
N GLN A 121 -0.45 3.53 15.65
CA GLN A 121 0.47 4.67 15.68
C GLN A 121 1.18 4.88 14.34
N GLN A 122 1.63 3.80 13.71
CA GLN A 122 2.29 3.85 12.40
C GLN A 122 1.35 4.36 11.31
N VAL A 123 0.08 3.95 11.33
CA VAL A 123 -0.94 4.45 10.41
C VAL A 123 -1.24 5.93 10.65
N VAL A 124 -1.34 6.38 11.90
CA VAL A 124 -1.52 7.81 12.23
C VAL A 124 -0.35 8.65 11.74
N ALA A 125 0.89 8.15 11.89
CA ALA A 125 2.06 8.84 11.38
C ALA A 125 2.00 9.00 9.85
N MET A 126 1.55 7.98 9.12
CA MET A 126 1.35 8.07 7.67
C MET A 126 0.25 9.05 7.27
N GLU A 127 -0.89 9.04 7.96
CA GLU A 127 -1.98 10.01 7.73
C GLU A 127 -1.46 11.46 7.89
N LYS A 128 -0.66 11.72 8.93
CA LYS A 128 -0.06 13.04 9.16
C LYS A 128 0.91 13.45 8.05
N ARG A 129 1.77 12.54 7.59
CA ARG A 129 2.72 12.83 6.50
C ARG A 129 2.04 13.03 5.16
N ILE A 130 0.90 12.38 4.93
CA ILE A 130 0.05 12.66 3.76
C ILE A 130 -0.49 14.10 3.85
N ASP A 131 -0.96 14.53 5.01
CA ASP A 131 -1.47 15.91 5.20
C ASP A 131 -0.39 16.98 4.99
N GLU A 132 0.84 16.70 5.40
CA GLU A 132 2.02 17.53 5.12
C GLU A 132 2.27 17.63 3.61
N ALA A 133 2.31 16.48 2.91
CA ALA A 133 2.52 16.43 1.47
C ALA A 133 1.39 17.11 0.66
N GLU A 134 0.13 17.00 1.10
CA GLU A 134 -1.00 17.75 0.52
C GLU A 134 -0.83 19.26 0.68
N THR A 135 -0.34 19.70 1.85
CA THR A 135 -0.06 21.11 2.12
C THR A 135 1.07 21.62 1.24
N ALA A 136 2.15 20.86 1.08
CA ALA A 136 3.26 21.21 0.21
C ALA A 136 2.85 21.23 -1.28
N LEU A 137 1.98 20.32 -1.72
CA LEU A 137 1.40 20.34 -3.07
C LEU A 137 0.60 21.62 -3.35
N LYS A 138 -0.21 22.07 -2.38
CA LYS A 138 -0.97 23.34 -2.49
C LYS A 138 -0.05 24.55 -2.60
N GLN A 139 1.13 24.49 -2.01
CA GLN A 139 2.17 25.51 -2.12
C GLN A 139 2.97 25.44 -3.45
N LYS A 140 2.69 24.44 -4.31
CA LYS A 140 3.20 24.29 -5.69
C LYS A 140 4.72 24.32 -5.83
N GLY A 141 5.44 23.86 -4.81
CA GLY A 141 6.91 23.92 -4.75
C GLY A 141 7.61 22.60 -5.05
N ASN A 142 8.92 22.68 -5.32
CA ASN A 142 9.81 21.51 -5.39
C ASN A 142 9.78 20.67 -4.10
N GLN A 143 9.47 21.30 -2.97
CA GLN A 143 9.31 20.66 -1.66
C GLN A 143 8.27 19.52 -1.69
N ALA A 144 7.17 19.68 -2.44
CA ALA A 144 6.15 18.65 -2.56
C ALA A 144 6.71 17.33 -3.14
N ARG A 145 7.63 17.42 -4.10
CA ARG A 145 8.25 16.22 -4.72
C ARG A 145 9.17 15.50 -3.73
N THR A 146 9.90 16.26 -2.90
CA THR A 146 10.75 15.71 -1.84
C THR A 146 9.91 15.00 -0.81
N GLU A 147 8.88 15.66 -0.28
CA GLU A 147 7.97 15.08 0.72
C GLU A 147 7.28 13.82 0.20
N LEU A 148 6.80 13.83 -1.05
CA LEU A 148 6.21 12.65 -1.70
C LEU A 148 7.21 11.50 -1.89
N SER A 149 8.49 11.81 -2.14
CA SER A 149 9.52 10.78 -2.29
C SER A 149 9.86 10.13 -0.94
N GLU A 150 9.98 10.92 0.13
CA GLU A 150 10.18 10.40 1.47
C GLU A 150 8.93 9.66 2.01
N LEU A 151 7.73 10.11 1.63
CA LEU A 151 6.47 9.43 1.93
C LEU A 151 6.42 8.04 1.31
N LEU A 152 6.84 7.94 0.05
CA LEU A 152 6.92 6.67 -0.68
C LEU A 152 7.95 5.70 -0.09
N ILE A 153 9.10 6.21 0.36
CA ILE A 153 10.13 5.39 1.03
C ILE A 153 9.58 4.82 2.34
N GLN A 154 9.00 5.66 3.19
CA GLN A 154 8.44 5.17 4.47
C GLN A 154 7.28 4.20 4.23
N ALA A 155 6.38 4.46 3.27
CA ALA A 155 5.34 3.51 2.90
C ALA A 155 5.92 2.14 2.52
N ALA A 156 7.03 2.12 1.77
CA ALA A 156 7.73 0.88 1.42
C ALA A 156 8.32 0.14 2.64
N GLU A 157 8.81 0.88 3.65
CA GLU A 157 9.34 0.32 4.89
C GLU A 157 8.23 -0.28 5.77
N ILE A 158 7.05 0.34 5.84
CA ILE A 158 5.89 -0.21 6.54
C ILE A 158 5.51 -1.58 5.97
N VAL A 159 5.46 -1.69 4.65
CA VAL A 159 5.18 -2.97 3.98
C VAL A 159 6.36 -3.96 4.17
N LYS A 160 7.54 -3.52 4.63
CA LYS A 160 8.71 -4.38 4.91
C LYS A 160 8.73 -4.92 6.34
N GLY A 161 8.41 -4.07 7.31
CA GLY A 161 8.63 -4.34 8.74
C GLY A 161 7.58 -5.22 9.43
N GLU A 162 6.66 -5.81 8.69
CA GLU A 162 5.61 -6.71 9.23
C GLU A 162 5.92 -8.19 8.94
N GLU A 163 7.21 -8.55 8.89
CA GLU A 163 7.71 -9.93 8.91
C GLU A 163 8.08 -10.37 10.32
#